data_AF-A0A2T6FI96-F1
#
_entry.id   AF-A0A2T6FI96-F1
#
_cell.length_a   1.000
_cell.length_b   1.000
_cell.length_c   1.000
_cell.angle_alpha   90.00
_cell.angle_beta   90.00
_cell.angle_gamma   90.00
#
_symmetry.space_group_name_H-M   'P 1'
#
loop_
_entity.id
_entity.type
_entity.pdbx_description
1 polymer ?
#
loop_
_entity_poly.entity_id
_entity_poly.type
_entity_poly.pdbx_seq_one_letter_code
_entity_poly.pdbx_strand_id
1 'polypeptide(L)'
;MATATEIDTSSLLTILGLIAAVWALISPTSKLRFRFCIAWFDWLIASAVFLIVHYLVFETTLKSVGLYYSLGPWRWGFDTSSAIYLLLLATAIYFFWRTNSPKLVRGKIHIFRELTENLRLTKRYDELVLLVEPQLSKLIGIARLRGVDERSIWQQLKFFCSSQKNASTEAREILLNLITSPELTVHMAAAHPYFSLKLFEADNLVHSDFIEHYIEALLDVPGSRLYVELKNNQNLNGGSRLYLLENNRLLRFFFVNASAAIDNGLDRAIGETVYRRLDEDNKLAEALNKPMGAYREVGKFRCPINSGITLFEIMVHEGIHQGLQDHMWLHYFRHFASKILEKMTPSPDEDNFQEWPTPFHYLLYRLVSVTTDWCKQCEHIVDAEIPDATRSDARFDRHFISKAATEALGDILEYVVSNEKISDHFKKYLLDIVLRSYTRAKNNTDLSDVTSSLITNIIHGSDLPRSSQYHIKLQKLFEQSDHILRLNAEPFGEALIDALSQIKK
;
A
#
# COMPACT_ATOMS: atom_id res chain seq x y z
N MET A 1 46.02 67.90 -18.22
CA MET A 1 45.01 67.07 -18.91
C MET A 1 44.73 65.88 -18.01
N ALA A 2 43.58 65.88 -17.32
CA ALA A 2 43.15 64.73 -16.53
C ALA A 2 42.66 63.67 -17.52
N THR A 3 43.40 62.57 -17.63
CA THR A 3 42.96 61.39 -18.38
C THR A 3 41.66 60.91 -17.76
N ALA A 4 40.56 60.94 -18.52
CA ALA A 4 39.31 60.33 -18.11
C ALA A 4 39.60 58.85 -17.81
N THR A 5 39.53 58.45 -16.54
CA THR A 5 39.60 57.05 -16.15
C THR A 5 38.36 56.38 -16.73
N GLU A 6 38.56 55.64 -17.81
CA GLU A 6 37.50 54.90 -18.49
C GLU A 6 36.93 53.87 -17.51
N ILE A 7 35.61 53.91 -17.30
CA ILE A 7 34.93 52.98 -16.39
C ILE A 7 34.87 51.64 -17.12
N ASP A 8 35.69 50.67 -16.70
CA ASP A 8 35.69 49.35 -17.29
C ASP A 8 34.43 48.57 -16.87
N THR A 9 33.42 48.60 -17.74
CA THR A 9 32.15 47.88 -17.59
C THR A 9 32.16 46.52 -18.28
N SER A 10 33.26 46.13 -18.95
CA SER A 10 33.36 44.91 -19.75
C SER A 10 33.12 43.65 -18.92
N SER A 11 33.67 43.61 -17.71
CA SER A 11 33.49 42.53 -16.75
C SER A 11 32.03 42.39 -16.32
N LEU A 12 31.34 43.51 -16.07
CA LEU A 12 29.92 43.51 -15.65
C LEU A 12 28.99 43.04 -16.78
N LEU A 13 29.24 43.48 -18.02
CA LEU A 13 28.54 43.02 -19.21
C LEU A 13 28.73 41.51 -19.45
N THR A 14 29.95 41.01 -19.24
CA THR A 14 30.27 39.58 -19.41
C THR A 14 29.53 38.73 -18.37
N ILE A 15 29.49 39.17 -17.12
CA ILE A 15 28.77 38.48 -16.03
C ILE A 15 27.26 38.50 -16.27
N LEU A 16 26.69 39.64 -16.65
CA LEU A 16 25.26 39.75 -16.98
C LEU A 16 24.89 38.87 -18.17
N GLY A 17 25.73 38.84 -19.22
CA GLY A 17 25.57 37.97 -20.37
C GLY A 17 25.60 36.49 -19.99
N LEU A 18 26.52 36.09 -19.11
CA LEU A 18 26.60 34.72 -18.59
C LEU A 18 25.35 34.34 -17.79
N ILE A 19 24.89 35.22 -16.88
CA ILE A 19 23.67 34.98 -16.09
C ILE A 19 22.45 34.83 -17.01
N ALA A 20 22.31 35.70 -18.01
CA ALA A 20 21.23 35.63 -18.99
C ALA A 20 21.27 34.33 -19.81
N ALA A 21 22.47 33.90 -20.25
CA ALA A 21 22.66 32.66 -20.99
C ALA A 21 22.32 31.43 -20.13
N VAL A 22 22.81 31.38 -18.88
CA VAL A 22 22.48 30.31 -17.93
C VAL A 22 20.98 30.29 -17.67
N TRP A 23 20.35 31.44 -17.44
CA TRP A 23 18.90 31.53 -17.23
C TRP A 23 18.11 31.07 -18.46
N ALA A 24 18.58 31.34 -19.68
CA ALA A 24 17.95 30.86 -20.90
C ALA A 24 18.02 29.33 -21.03
N LEU A 25 19.12 28.71 -20.60
CA LEU A 25 19.34 27.26 -20.65
C LEU A 25 18.58 26.48 -19.56
N ILE A 26 18.25 27.12 -18.44
CA ILE A 26 17.53 26.46 -17.34
C ILE A 26 16.09 26.09 -17.75
N SER A 27 15.70 24.83 -17.49
CA SER A 27 14.35 24.32 -17.78
C SER A 27 13.25 25.12 -17.07
N PRO A 28 12.01 25.15 -17.62
CA PRO A 28 10.88 25.79 -16.95
C PRO A 28 10.65 25.28 -15.53
N THR A 29 10.82 23.97 -15.30
CA THR A 29 10.67 23.34 -13.97
C THR A 29 11.70 23.85 -12.96
N SER A 30 12.95 24.02 -13.36
CA SER A 30 14.02 24.54 -12.50
C SER A 30 13.81 26.01 -12.18
N LYS A 31 13.29 26.81 -13.13
CA LYS A 31 12.86 28.20 -12.88
C LYS A 31 11.73 28.26 -11.86
N LEU A 32 10.76 27.35 -11.96
CA LEU A 32 9.63 27.28 -11.05
C LEU A 32 10.08 26.85 -9.63
N ARG A 33 10.97 25.85 -9.53
CA ARG A 33 11.59 25.43 -8.28
C ARG A 33 12.39 26.55 -7.63
N PHE A 34 13.14 27.33 -8.41
CA PHE A 34 13.85 28.52 -7.93
C PHE A 34 12.88 29.55 -7.33
N ARG A 35 11.81 29.89 -8.03
CA ARG A 35 10.74 30.79 -7.53
C ARG A 35 10.08 30.25 -6.26
N PHE A 36 9.88 28.93 -6.19
CA PHE A 36 9.32 28.28 -5.00
C PHE A 36 10.25 28.41 -3.78
N CYS A 37 11.56 28.21 -3.94
CA CYS A 37 12.52 28.25 -2.85
C CYS A 37 12.84 29.67 -2.34
N ILE A 38 12.76 30.68 -3.20
CA ILE A 38 13.22 32.04 -2.90
C ILE A 38 12.23 32.85 -2.07
N ALA A 39 12.62 33.23 -0.86
CA ALA A 39 11.90 34.16 -0.03
C ALA A 39 12.20 35.61 -0.42
N TRP A 40 11.38 36.56 0.06
CA TRP A 40 11.59 37.98 -0.17
C TRP A 40 12.93 38.49 0.42
N PHE A 41 13.37 37.92 1.54
CA PHE A 41 14.68 38.23 2.14
C PHE A 41 15.84 37.84 1.22
N ASP A 42 15.69 36.76 0.44
CA ASP A 42 16.75 36.31 -0.46
C ASP A 42 16.94 37.34 -1.61
N TRP A 43 15.86 38.01 -2.03
CA TRP A 43 15.93 39.15 -2.96
C TRP A 43 16.61 40.37 -2.34
N LEU A 44 16.42 40.62 -1.04
CA LEU A 44 17.11 41.70 -0.34
C LEU A 44 18.61 41.43 -0.29
N ILE A 45 19.03 40.19 -0.02
CA ILE A 45 20.44 39.76 -0.06
C ILE A 45 21.02 39.96 -1.46
N ALA A 46 20.31 39.49 -2.51
CA ALA A 46 20.76 39.69 -3.89
C ALA A 46 20.91 41.17 -4.26
N SER A 47 19.94 42.01 -3.86
CA SER A 47 19.97 43.45 -4.08
C SER A 47 21.13 44.12 -3.32
N ALA A 48 21.38 43.72 -2.07
CA ALA A 48 22.50 44.23 -1.29
C ALA A 48 23.85 43.89 -1.92
N VAL A 49 24.05 42.63 -2.37
CA VAL A 49 25.28 42.24 -3.07
C VAL A 49 25.41 42.99 -4.39
N PHE A 50 24.32 43.16 -5.14
CA PHE A 50 24.31 43.91 -6.39
C PHE A 50 24.75 45.37 -6.17
N LEU A 51 24.24 46.03 -5.13
CA LEU A 51 24.64 47.39 -4.75
C LEU A 51 26.12 47.46 -4.33
N ILE A 52 26.62 46.47 -3.60
CA ILE A 52 28.05 46.39 -3.23
C ILE A 52 28.92 46.23 -4.48
N VAL A 53 28.53 45.37 -5.42
CA VAL A 53 29.26 45.20 -6.69
C VAL A 53 29.28 46.53 -7.47
N HIS A 54 28.16 47.23 -7.55
CA HIS A 54 28.11 48.54 -8.22
C HIS A 54 28.96 49.58 -7.50
N TYR A 55 28.94 49.61 -6.17
CA TYR A 55 29.79 50.48 -5.36
C TYR A 55 31.28 50.25 -5.63
N LEU A 56 31.69 49.00 -5.80
CA LEU A 56 33.07 48.62 -6.13
C LEU A 56 33.45 48.98 -7.59
N VAL A 57 32.56 48.76 -8.56
CA VAL A 57 32.82 49.10 -9.97
C VAL A 57 32.96 50.61 -10.18
N PHE A 58 32.13 51.41 -9.51
CA PHE A 58 32.16 52.88 -9.61
C PHE A 58 33.12 53.55 -8.62
N GLU A 59 34.10 52.82 -8.09
CA GLU A 59 35.08 53.32 -7.11
C GLU A 59 35.75 54.63 -7.56
N THR A 60 36.20 54.72 -8.81
CA THR A 60 36.88 55.91 -9.36
C THR A 60 35.96 57.13 -9.42
N THR A 61 34.70 56.93 -9.83
CA THR A 61 33.68 57.98 -9.89
C THR A 61 33.25 58.45 -8.50
N LEU A 62 33.05 57.52 -7.56
CA LEU A 62 32.65 57.83 -6.19
C LEU A 62 33.75 58.57 -5.42
N LYS A 63 35.03 58.26 -5.70
CA LYS A 63 36.18 59.02 -5.17
C LYS A 63 36.15 60.47 -5.66
N SER A 64 35.77 60.71 -6.92
CA SER A 64 35.73 62.06 -7.50
C SER A 64 34.63 62.94 -6.89
N VAL A 65 33.54 62.34 -6.39
CA VAL A 65 32.40 63.04 -5.75
C VAL A 65 32.54 63.08 -4.22
N GLY A 66 33.60 62.50 -3.64
CA GLY A 66 33.81 62.47 -2.19
C GLY A 66 32.88 61.52 -1.41
N LEU A 67 32.16 60.64 -2.10
CA LEU A 67 31.22 59.67 -1.52
C LEU A 67 31.84 58.28 -1.31
N TYR A 68 33.12 58.12 -1.59
CA TYR A 68 33.83 56.86 -1.43
C TYR A 68 34.42 56.72 -0.02
N TYR A 69 34.04 55.65 0.67
CA TYR A 69 34.58 55.22 1.94
C TYR A 69 35.47 54.00 1.69
N SER A 70 36.78 54.15 1.88
CA SER A 70 37.72 53.05 1.69
C SER A 70 37.55 52.02 2.80
N LEU A 71 37.21 50.79 2.44
CA LEU A 71 37.08 49.64 3.36
C LEU A 71 38.45 49.10 3.84
N GLY A 72 39.52 49.88 3.74
CA GLY A 72 40.90 49.52 4.07
C GLY A 72 41.70 49.01 2.86
N PRO A 73 43.03 48.85 2.99
CA PRO A 73 43.86 48.31 1.93
C PRO A 73 43.52 46.83 1.71
N TRP A 74 43.34 46.44 0.45
CA TRP A 74 43.14 45.03 0.10
C TRP A 74 44.26 44.17 0.68
N ARG A 75 43.90 43.12 1.41
CA ARG A 75 44.85 42.18 2.03
C ARG A 75 44.92 40.90 1.18
N TRP A 76 46.04 40.19 1.25
CA TRP A 76 46.22 38.86 0.64
C TRP A 76 46.13 38.81 -0.91
N GLY A 77 46.45 39.89 -1.60
CA GLY A 77 46.48 39.92 -3.07
C GLY A 77 45.11 40.05 -3.73
N PHE A 78 44.06 40.35 -2.95
CA PHE A 78 42.76 40.71 -3.51
C PHE A 78 42.83 42.09 -4.20
N ASP A 79 42.10 42.22 -5.30
CA ASP A 79 41.81 43.48 -5.97
C ASP A 79 40.29 43.64 -6.13
N THR A 80 39.84 44.80 -6.61
CA THR A 80 38.42 45.11 -6.81
C THR A 80 37.74 44.05 -7.70
N SER A 81 38.42 43.55 -8.72
CA SER A 81 37.94 42.51 -9.64
C SER A 81 37.75 41.15 -8.95
N SER A 82 38.72 40.71 -8.15
CA SER A 82 38.67 39.45 -7.39
C SER A 82 37.59 39.49 -6.30
N ALA A 83 37.39 40.65 -5.66
CA ALA A 83 36.33 40.85 -4.68
C ALA A 83 34.94 40.76 -5.31
N ILE A 84 34.73 41.37 -6.49
CA ILE A 84 33.48 41.26 -7.26
C ILE A 84 33.23 39.79 -7.63
N TYR A 85 34.25 39.08 -8.12
CA TYR A 85 34.14 37.65 -8.44
C TYR A 85 33.73 36.81 -7.21
N LEU A 86 34.38 36.99 -6.07
CA LEU A 86 34.06 36.24 -4.85
C LEU A 86 32.65 36.55 -4.32
N LEU A 87 32.21 37.80 -4.38
CA LEU A 87 30.84 38.18 -4.00
C LEU A 87 29.79 37.49 -4.87
N LEU A 88 30.02 37.43 -6.18
CA LEU A 88 29.14 36.76 -7.12
C LEU A 88 29.16 35.24 -6.94
N LEU A 89 30.33 34.65 -6.73
CA LEU A 89 30.49 33.23 -6.45
C LEU A 89 29.77 32.84 -5.14
N ALA A 90 29.96 33.62 -4.07
CA ALA A 90 29.27 33.41 -2.80
C ALA A 90 27.75 33.50 -2.94
N THR A 91 27.27 34.47 -3.74
CA THR A 91 25.83 34.62 -4.04
C THR A 91 25.30 33.43 -4.83
N ALA A 92 26.04 32.93 -5.82
CA ALA A 92 25.68 31.74 -6.58
C ALA A 92 25.62 30.48 -5.69
N ILE A 93 26.62 30.28 -4.82
CA ILE A 93 26.64 29.17 -3.84
C ILE A 93 25.45 29.27 -2.88
N TYR A 94 25.15 30.49 -2.38
CA TYR A 94 24.02 30.74 -1.51
C TYR A 94 22.69 30.35 -2.17
N PHE A 95 22.43 30.80 -3.40
CA PHE A 95 21.20 30.46 -4.11
C PHE A 95 21.15 28.97 -4.48
N PHE A 96 22.28 28.37 -4.84
CA PHE A 96 22.36 26.92 -5.09
C PHE A 96 21.93 26.12 -3.86
N TRP A 97 22.47 26.43 -2.68
CA TRP A 97 22.04 25.79 -1.43
C TRP A 97 20.58 26.08 -1.08
N ARG A 98 20.12 27.31 -1.32
CA ARG A 98 18.73 27.70 -1.07
C ARG A 98 17.73 26.88 -1.89
N THR A 99 18.06 26.58 -3.16
CA THR A 99 17.20 25.75 -4.04
C THR A 99 17.10 24.27 -3.65
N ASN A 100 18.00 23.82 -2.76
CA ASN A 100 17.98 22.45 -2.22
C ASN A 100 17.20 22.34 -0.89
N SER A 101 16.72 23.46 -0.34
CA SER A 101 15.93 23.49 0.90
C SER A 101 14.54 24.10 0.69
N PRO A 102 13.69 23.48 -0.16
CA PRO A 102 12.35 24.00 -0.41
C PRO A 102 11.52 23.97 0.87
N LYS A 103 10.85 25.08 1.21
CA LYS A 103 9.90 25.15 2.32
C LYS A 103 8.55 25.64 1.82
N LEU A 104 7.52 24.79 1.92
CA LEU A 104 6.16 25.16 1.58
C LEU A 104 5.68 26.27 2.51
N VAL A 105 5.08 27.32 1.95
CA VAL A 105 4.39 28.40 2.68
C VAL A 105 3.06 28.63 1.99
N ARG A 106 2.01 28.99 2.75
CA ARG A 106 0.64 29.14 2.22
C ARG A 106 0.56 30.03 0.99
N GLY A 107 1.26 31.17 0.98
CA GLY A 107 1.27 32.10 -0.17
C GLY A 107 1.96 31.57 -1.44
N LYS A 108 2.61 30.40 -1.38
CA LYS A 108 3.29 29.76 -2.52
C LYS A 108 2.65 28.45 -2.96
N ILE A 109 1.48 28.11 -2.41
CA ILE A 109 0.79 26.84 -2.72
C ILE A 109 0.44 26.74 -4.20
N HIS A 110 0.09 27.84 -4.86
CA HIS A 110 -0.13 27.86 -6.31
C HIS A 110 1.14 27.51 -7.11
N ILE A 111 2.28 28.09 -6.74
CA ILE A 111 3.57 27.79 -7.40
C ILE A 111 3.93 26.31 -7.16
N PHE A 112 3.65 25.81 -5.95
CA PHE A 112 3.86 24.41 -5.60
C PHE A 112 2.96 23.48 -6.43
N ARG A 113 1.67 23.82 -6.60
CA ARG A 113 0.73 23.09 -7.46
C ARG A 113 1.25 22.99 -8.89
N GLU A 114 1.59 24.13 -9.47
CA GLU A 114 2.11 24.21 -10.84
C GLU A 114 3.41 23.39 -11.00
N LEU A 115 4.27 23.36 -9.97
CA LEU A 115 5.47 22.52 -9.97
C LEU A 115 5.13 21.03 -9.92
N THR A 116 4.22 20.63 -9.03
CA THR A 116 3.79 19.22 -8.93
C THR A 116 3.09 18.74 -10.20
N GLU A 117 2.26 19.57 -10.82
CA GLU A 117 1.58 19.27 -12.08
C GLU A 117 2.59 19.13 -13.23
N ASN A 118 3.55 20.06 -13.34
CA ASN A 118 4.59 19.97 -14.37
C ASN A 118 5.46 18.72 -14.20
N LEU A 119 5.86 18.37 -12.97
CA LEU A 119 6.65 17.15 -12.72
C LEU A 119 5.84 15.89 -13.04
N ARG A 120 4.54 15.87 -12.71
CA ARG A 120 3.63 14.78 -13.05
C ARG A 120 3.46 14.63 -14.56
N LEU A 121 3.15 15.73 -15.27
CA LEU A 121 2.95 15.75 -16.73
C LEU A 121 4.23 15.36 -17.49
N THR A 122 5.40 15.73 -16.97
CA THR A 122 6.70 15.34 -17.54
C THR A 122 7.19 13.97 -17.06
N LYS A 123 6.37 13.21 -16.30
CA LYS A 123 6.68 11.89 -15.75
C LYS A 123 7.95 11.82 -14.90
N ARG A 124 8.34 12.95 -14.29
CA ARG A 124 9.49 13.04 -13.36
C ARG A 124 9.05 12.67 -11.94
N TYR A 125 8.57 11.44 -11.77
CA TYR A 125 7.91 11.00 -10.54
C TYR A 125 8.84 10.95 -9.33
N ASP A 126 10.11 10.55 -9.49
CA ASP A 126 11.08 10.55 -8.38
C ASP A 126 11.30 11.96 -7.82
N GLU A 127 11.43 12.95 -8.70
CA GLU A 127 11.60 14.34 -8.29
C GLU A 127 10.35 14.91 -7.64
N LEU A 128 9.17 14.47 -8.10
CA LEU A 128 7.89 14.83 -7.49
C LEU A 128 7.81 14.28 -6.06
N VAL A 129 8.14 13.01 -5.83
CA VAL A 129 8.14 12.41 -4.48
C VAL A 129 9.13 13.11 -3.57
N LEU A 130 10.37 13.32 -4.03
CA LEU A 130 11.41 14.02 -3.26
C LEU A 130 11.04 15.48 -2.92
N LEU A 131 10.25 16.13 -3.78
CA LEU A 131 9.75 17.47 -3.55
C LEU A 131 8.60 17.48 -2.53
N VAL A 132 7.67 16.54 -2.63
CA VAL A 132 6.44 16.50 -1.82
C VAL A 132 6.69 15.94 -0.43
N GLU A 133 7.46 14.86 -0.31
CA GLU A 133 7.63 14.10 0.94
C GLU A 133 8.04 14.97 2.14
N PRO A 134 9.04 15.88 2.05
CA PRO A 134 9.44 16.71 3.18
C PRO A 134 8.38 17.73 3.62
N GLN A 135 7.41 18.01 2.75
CA GLN A 135 6.41 19.07 2.91
C GLN A 135 5.00 18.52 3.14
N LEU A 136 4.82 17.21 3.05
CA LEU A 136 3.52 16.53 3.09
C LEU A 136 2.73 16.86 4.36
N SER A 137 3.36 16.83 5.53
CA SER A 137 2.71 17.19 6.80
C SER A 137 2.14 18.61 6.80
N LYS A 138 2.89 19.55 6.22
CA LYS A 138 2.45 20.94 6.08
C LYS A 138 1.36 21.09 5.02
N LEU A 139 1.44 20.34 3.92
CA LEU A 139 0.41 20.29 2.88
C LEU A 139 -0.93 19.82 3.46
N ILE A 140 -0.93 18.73 4.24
CA ILE A 140 -2.09 18.21 4.97
C ILE A 140 -2.64 19.26 5.93
N GLY A 141 -1.75 19.89 6.71
CA GLY A 141 -2.13 20.96 7.63
C GLY A 141 -2.80 22.14 6.93
N ILE A 142 -2.40 22.47 5.69
CA ILE A 142 -3.05 23.52 4.89
C ILE A 142 -4.43 23.05 4.36
N ALA A 143 -4.53 21.80 3.92
CA ALA A 143 -5.78 21.21 3.41
C ALA A 143 -6.88 21.11 4.48
N ARG A 144 -6.54 20.78 5.73
CA ARG A 144 -7.52 20.57 6.83
C ARG A 144 -8.15 21.85 7.40
N LEU A 145 -7.63 23.04 7.09
CA LEU A 145 -8.09 24.32 7.68
C LEU A 145 -9.50 24.76 7.30
N ARG A 146 -10.26 23.94 6.56
CA ARG A 146 -11.66 24.20 6.20
C ARG A 146 -12.67 23.74 7.27
N GLY A 147 -12.23 23.10 8.35
CA GLY A 147 -13.10 22.47 9.37
C GLY A 147 -13.36 23.25 10.66
N VAL A 148 -12.88 24.48 10.84
CA VAL A 148 -13.17 25.26 12.07
C VAL A 148 -14.36 26.19 11.83
N ASP A 149 -15.40 25.98 12.63
CA ASP A 149 -16.71 26.64 12.64
C ASP A 149 -16.59 28.17 12.84
N GLU A 150 -16.75 28.95 11.77
CA GLU A 150 -16.68 30.42 11.79
C GLU A 150 -18.09 31.04 11.87
N ARG A 151 -18.73 30.99 13.05
CA ARG A 151 -19.86 31.88 13.37
C ARG A 151 -19.46 33.18 14.06
N SER A 152 -18.19 33.40 14.39
CA SER A 152 -17.84 34.44 15.38
C SER A 152 -16.91 35.58 14.95
N ILE A 153 -16.21 35.57 13.80
CA ILE A 153 -15.10 36.53 13.60
C ILE A 153 -15.13 37.23 12.23
N TRP A 154 -15.78 38.41 12.24
CA TRP A 154 -15.61 39.61 11.40
C TRP A 154 -15.75 39.57 9.86
N GLN A 155 -16.73 40.34 9.37
CA GLN A 155 -16.98 40.69 7.96
C GLN A 155 -15.89 41.58 7.29
N GLN A 156 -14.80 41.92 7.99
CA GLN A 156 -13.72 42.79 7.48
C GLN A 156 -12.52 42.04 6.86
N LEU A 157 -12.42 40.72 6.99
CA LEU A 157 -11.31 39.92 6.43
C LEU A 157 -11.68 39.12 5.18
N LYS A 158 -12.61 39.60 4.35
CA LYS A 158 -13.03 38.90 3.11
C LYS A 158 -11.86 38.53 2.18
N PHE A 159 -10.83 39.36 2.08
CA PHE A 159 -9.66 39.10 1.23
C PHE A 159 -8.70 38.04 1.82
N PHE A 160 -8.55 38.02 3.15
CA PHE A 160 -7.72 37.03 3.82
C PHE A 160 -8.41 35.65 3.86
N CYS A 161 -9.70 35.62 4.16
CA CYS A 161 -10.50 34.39 4.12
C CYS A 161 -10.61 33.81 2.71
N SER A 162 -10.72 34.65 1.65
CA SER A 162 -10.72 34.15 0.27
C SER A 162 -9.37 33.57 -0.14
N SER A 163 -8.26 34.23 0.20
CA SER A 163 -6.91 33.71 -0.01
C SER A 163 -6.67 32.39 0.76
N GLN A 164 -7.17 32.30 1.99
CA GLN A 164 -7.10 31.09 2.82
C GLN A 164 -7.93 29.93 2.26
N LYS A 165 -9.12 30.22 1.73
CA LYS A 165 -9.99 29.24 1.06
C LYS A 165 -9.37 28.73 -0.25
N ASN A 166 -8.68 29.59 -0.98
CA ASN A 166 -7.99 29.18 -2.21
C ASN A 166 -6.80 28.27 -1.89
N ALA A 167 -5.98 28.63 -0.88
CA ALA A 167 -4.81 27.83 -0.49
C ALA A 167 -5.16 26.42 0.02
N SER A 168 -6.24 26.27 0.79
CA SER A 168 -6.70 24.96 1.26
C SER A 168 -7.28 24.11 0.13
N THR A 169 -7.98 24.74 -0.82
CA THR A 169 -8.51 24.07 -2.01
C THR A 169 -7.38 23.56 -2.90
N GLU A 170 -6.39 24.40 -3.19
CA GLU A 170 -5.21 24.01 -3.98
C GLU A 170 -4.40 22.91 -3.29
N ALA A 171 -4.21 22.98 -1.97
CA ALA A 171 -3.54 21.91 -1.22
C ALA A 171 -4.27 20.57 -1.34
N ARG A 172 -5.61 20.59 -1.29
CA ARG A 172 -6.43 19.39 -1.47
C ARG A 172 -6.35 18.86 -2.89
N GLU A 173 -6.40 19.71 -3.90
CA GLU A 173 -6.20 19.32 -5.30
C GLU A 173 -4.85 18.64 -5.52
N ILE A 174 -3.78 19.14 -4.90
CA ILE A 174 -2.46 18.50 -4.97
C ILE A 174 -2.54 17.11 -4.35
N LEU A 175 -3.08 16.96 -3.13
CA LEU A 175 -3.21 15.64 -2.48
C LEU A 175 -4.04 14.67 -3.32
N LEU A 176 -5.17 15.13 -3.87
CA LEU A 176 -6.02 14.35 -4.77
C LEU A 176 -5.26 13.91 -6.02
N ASN A 177 -4.53 14.81 -6.68
CA ASN A 177 -3.75 14.50 -7.87
C ASN A 177 -2.61 13.48 -7.60
N LEU A 178 -2.10 13.41 -6.38
CA LEU A 178 -1.07 12.43 -5.99
C LEU A 178 -1.63 11.02 -5.88
N ILE A 179 -2.87 10.87 -5.40
CA ILE A 179 -3.51 9.56 -5.14
C ILE A 179 -4.36 9.07 -6.31
N THR A 180 -4.79 9.96 -7.21
CA THR A 180 -5.67 9.62 -8.34
C THR A 180 -4.93 9.25 -9.61
N SER A 181 -3.61 9.45 -9.69
CA SER A 181 -2.84 9.17 -10.91
C SER A 181 -2.34 7.72 -10.91
N PRO A 182 -2.85 6.84 -11.79
CA PRO A 182 -2.47 5.42 -11.78
C PRO A 182 -0.99 5.20 -12.05
N GLU A 183 -0.39 5.92 -13.02
CA GLU A 183 1.03 5.76 -13.34
C GLU A 183 1.94 6.21 -12.19
N LEU A 184 1.55 7.26 -11.47
CA LEU A 184 2.27 7.70 -10.27
C LEU A 184 2.14 6.66 -9.17
N THR A 185 0.96 6.09 -8.94
CA THR A 185 0.75 5.02 -7.95
C THR A 185 1.61 3.81 -8.24
N VAL A 186 1.70 3.36 -9.50
CA VAL A 186 2.58 2.27 -9.92
C VAL A 186 4.05 2.59 -9.64
N HIS A 187 4.49 3.81 -9.99
CA HIS A 187 5.86 4.25 -9.72
C HIS A 187 6.16 4.30 -8.21
N MET A 188 5.25 4.84 -7.40
CA MET A 188 5.39 4.93 -5.95
C MET A 188 5.43 3.53 -5.31
N ALA A 189 4.59 2.59 -5.72
CA ALA A 189 4.62 1.21 -5.22
C ALA A 189 5.96 0.52 -5.47
N ALA A 190 6.58 0.78 -6.62
CA ALA A 190 7.86 0.19 -6.99
C ALA A 190 9.06 0.87 -6.30
N ALA A 191 9.14 2.21 -6.36
CA ALA A 191 10.33 2.96 -5.98
C ALA A 191 10.25 3.60 -4.58
N HIS A 192 9.06 4.03 -4.14
CA HIS A 192 8.84 4.77 -2.89
C HIS A 192 7.68 4.21 -2.06
N PRO A 193 7.61 2.89 -1.76
CA PRO A 193 6.43 2.27 -1.15
C PRO A 193 6.07 2.85 0.22
N TYR A 194 7.06 3.34 0.97
CA TYR A 194 6.85 3.95 2.28
C TYR A 194 6.35 5.40 2.22
N PHE A 195 6.50 6.08 1.08
CA PHE A 195 5.90 7.38 0.86
C PHE A 195 4.37 7.24 0.73
N SER A 196 3.89 6.21 0.02
CA SER A 196 2.46 5.92 -0.10
C SER A 196 1.78 5.71 1.26
N LEU A 197 2.48 5.10 2.22
CA LEU A 197 1.95 4.95 3.59
C LEU A 197 1.63 6.30 4.25
N LYS A 198 2.50 7.30 4.05
CA LYS A 198 2.27 8.65 4.56
C LYS A 198 1.08 9.33 3.89
N LEU A 199 0.75 8.96 2.65
CA LEU A 199 -0.44 9.44 1.95
C LEU A 199 -1.72 8.81 2.51
N PHE A 200 -1.69 7.52 2.88
CA PHE A 200 -2.82 6.89 3.58
C PHE A 200 -3.09 7.53 4.96
N GLU A 201 -2.06 8.00 5.67
CA GLU A 201 -2.23 8.74 6.93
C GLU A 201 -2.76 10.18 6.73
N ALA A 202 -2.67 10.70 5.50
CA ALA A 202 -2.87 12.11 5.20
C ALA A 202 -4.35 12.54 5.15
N ASP A 203 -5.23 11.73 4.56
CA ASP A 203 -6.58 12.17 4.20
C ASP A 203 -7.61 11.04 4.17
N ASN A 204 -8.54 10.99 5.14
CA ASN A 204 -9.64 10.02 5.19
C ASN A 204 -10.63 10.10 4.00
N LEU A 205 -10.53 11.12 3.14
CA LEU A 205 -11.60 11.44 2.20
C LEU A 205 -11.58 10.67 0.87
N VAL A 206 -10.50 9.97 0.47
CA VAL A 206 -10.39 9.34 -0.88
C VAL A 206 -9.58 8.03 -0.87
N HIS A 207 -9.73 7.20 0.17
CA HIS A 207 -8.85 6.04 0.37
C HIS A 207 -9.13 4.83 -0.53
N SER A 208 -10.40 4.54 -0.86
CA SER A 208 -10.77 3.25 -1.45
C SER A 208 -10.13 2.98 -2.81
N ASP A 209 -10.12 3.98 -3.70
CA ASP A 209 -9.62 3.77 -5.06
C ASP A 209 -8.08 3.76 -5.04
N PHE A 210 -7.47 4.56 -4.16
CA PHE A 210 -6.02 4.62 -4.04
C PHE A 210 -5.44 3.31 -3.46
N ILE A 211 -6.05 2.75 -2.41
CA ILE A 211 -5.60 1.46 -1.85
C ILE A 211 -5.71 0.34 -2.87
N GLU A 212 -6.78 0.32 -3.67
CA GLU A 212 -6.99 -0.69 -4.70
C GLU A 212 -5.90 -0.65 -5.76
N HIS A 213 -5.66 0.52 -6.35
CA HIS A 213 -4.58 0.70 -7.34
C HIS A 213 -3.20 0.43 -6.74
N TYR A 214 -2.98 0.78 -5.47
CA TYR A 214 -1.69 0.58 -4.80
C TYR A 214 -1.39 -0.90 -4.51
N ILE A 215 -2.38 -1.65 -3.98
CA ILE A 215 -2.25 -3.09 -3.75
C ILE A 215 -2.07 -3.83 -5.08
N GLU A 216 -2.83 -3.45 -6.11
CA GLU A 216 -2.66 -3.98 -7.47
C GLU A 216 -1.23 -3.77 -7.98
N ALA A 217 -0.70 -2.55 -7.87
CA ALA A 217 0.65 -2.23 -8.29
C ALA A 217 1.72 -3.00 -7.50
N LEU A 218 1.53 -3.20 -6.20
CA LEU A 218 2.44 -3.99 -5.37
C LEU A 218 2.45 -5.47 -5.77
N LEU A 219 1.29 -6.03 -6.14
CA LEU A 219 1.17 -7.42 -6.56
C LEU A 219 1.59 -7.65 -8.02
N ASP A 220 1.51 -6.63 -8.88
CA ASP A 220 1.89 -6.72 -10.30
C ASP A 220 3.39 -6.99 -10.51
N VAL A 221 4.26 -6.40 -9.68
CA VAL A 221 5.72 -6.48 -9.87
C VAL A 221 6.32 -7.59 -9.01
N PRO A 222 6.78 -8.72 -9.60
CA PRO A 222 7.38 -9.81 -8.84
C PRO A 222 8.72 -9.35 -8.25
N GLY A 223 8.75 -9.14 -6.93
CA GLY A 223 9.90 -8.56 -6.23
C GLY A 223 9.69 -7.14 -5.72
N SER A 224 8.46 -6.60 -5.81
CA SER A 224 8.08 -5.43 -5.02
C SER A 224 8.41 -5.61 -3.54
N ARG A 225 8.48 -4.50 -2.80
CA ARG A 225 8.81 -4.55 -1.37
C ARG A 225 7.84 -5.44 -0.59
N LEU A 226 6.58 -5.54 -1.02
CA LEU A 226 5.58 -6.43 -0.44
C LEU A 226 6.03 -7.90 -0.48
N TYR A 227 6.48 -8.40 -1.63
CA TYR A 227 6.95 -9.78 -1.76
C TYR A 227 8.15 -10.08 -0.86
N VAL A 228 9.06 -9.11 -0.70
CA VAL A 228 10.21 -9.23 0.20
C VAL A 228 9.77 -9.33 1.66
N GLU A 229 8.84 -8.47 2.09
CA GLU A 229 8.31 -8.51 3.45
C GLU A 229 7.55 -9.81 3.71
N LEU A 230 6.68 -10.26 2.80
CA LEU A 230 5.96 -11.55 2.91
C LEU A 230 6.90 -12.75 2.99
N LYS A 231 7.94 -12.79 2.14
CA LYS A 231 8.94 -13.87 2.15
C LYS A 231 9.67 -13.96 3.49
N ASN A 232 9.95 -12.82 4.12
CA ASN A 232 10.64 -12.77 5.41
C ASN A 232 9.68 -12.94 6.60
N ASN A 233 8.37 -12.94 6.36
CA ASN A 233 7.34 -13.06 7.40
C ASN A 233 6.81 -14.49 7.49
N GLN A 234 7.63 -15.41 8.01
CA GLN A 234 7.28 -16.83 8.12
C GLN A 234 7.22 -17.32 9.59
N ASN A 235 7.55 -16.45 10.55
CA ASN A 235 7.50 -16.79 11.97
C ASN A 235 6.06 -16.78 12.47
N LEU A 236 5.72 -17.68 13.38
CA LEU A 236 4.39 -17.80 13.97
C LEU A 236 4.30 -17.10 15.33
N ASN A 237 3.09 -16.66 15.69
CA ASN A 237 2.74 -16.00 16.95
C ASN A 237 1.47 -16.64 17.55
N GLY A 238 1.55 -17.94 17.87
CA GLY A 238 0.44 -18.71 18.44
C GLY A 238 -0.51 -19.31 17.39
N GLY A 239 -0.70 -20.62 17.44
CA GLY A 239 -1.43 -21.35 16.40
C GLY A 239 -0.78 -21.17 15.02
N SER A 240 -1.59 -20.77 14.03
CA SER A 240 -1.13 -20.48 12.66
C SER A 240 -0.96 -18.97 12.38
N ARG A 241 -1.17 -18.09 13.38
CA ARG A 241 -1.00 -16.65 13.21
C ARG A 241 0.44 -16.30 12.83
N LEU A 242 0.62 -15.51 11.77
CA LEU A 242 1.93 -15.00 11.37
C LEU A 242 2.34 -13.80 12.23
N TYR A 243 3.59 -13.79 12.70
CA TYR A 243 4.14 -12.71 13.51
C TYR A 243 4.49 -11.49 12.64
N LEU A 244 3.93 -10.31 12.95
CA LEU A 244 4.22 -9.06 12.24
C LEU A 244 5.51 -8.39 12.76
N LEU A 245 6.62 -8.66 12.08
CA LEU A 245 7.93 -8.07 12.40
C LEU A 245 7.93 -6.53 12.27
N GLU A 246 8.66 -5.85 13.16
CA GLU A 246 8.75 -4.37 13.16
C GLU A 246 9.36 -3.79 11.88
N ASN A 247 10.25 -4.53 11.23
CA ASN A 247 10.91 -4.12 9.98
C ASN A 247 10.02 -4.31 8.73
N ASN A 248 8.91 -5.05 8.84
CA ASN A 248 7.93 -5.23 7.77
C ASN A 248 6.93 -4.07 7.78
N ARG A 249 7.39 -2.90 7.36
CA ARG A 249 6.63 -1.65 7.46
C ARG A 249 5.33 -1.66 6.66
N LEU A 250 5.26 -2.32 5.51
CA LEU A 250 4.01 -2.43 4.74
C LEU A 250 3.01 -3.33 5.45
N LEU A 251 3.44 -4.55 5.81
CA LEU A 251 2.56 -5.51 6.48
C LEU A 251 2.06 -4.94 7.82
N ARG A 252 2.95 -4.32 8.59
CA ARG A 252 2.59 -3.70 9.86
C ARG A 252 1.59 -2.57 9.69
N PHE A 253 1.79 -1.70 8.69
CA PHE A 253 0.87 -0.60 8.41
C PHE A 253 -0.54 -1.10 8.10
N PHE A 254 -0.65 -2.12 7.26
CA PHE A 254 -1.94 -2.61 6.79
C PHE A 254 -2.64 -3.54 7.77
N PHE A 255 -1.92 -4.32 8.57
CA PHE A 255 -2.53 -5.44 9.32
C PHE A 255 -2.47 -5.33 10.84
N VAL A 256 -1.67 -4.41 11.44
CA VAL A 256 -1.65 -4.27 12.91
C VAL A 256 -3.01 -3.88 13.48
N ASN A 257 -3.83 -3.15 12.74
CA ASN A 257 -5.18 -2.79 13.15
C ASN A 257 -6.17 -3.37 12.12
N ALA A 258 -6.81 -4.48 12.48
CA ALA A 258 -7.72 -5.18 11.58
C ALA A 258 -8.98 -4.36 11.24
N SER A 259 -9.50 -3.57 12.20
CA SER A 259 -10.62 -2.66 11.94
C SER A 259 -10.25 -1.61 10.88
N ALA A 260 -9.08 -0.99 11.03
CA ALA A 260 -8.61 0.00 10.08
C ALA A 260 -8.35 -0.60 8.69
N ALA A 261 -7.93 -1.86 8.60
CA ALA A 261 -7.78 -2.55 7.32
C ALA A 261 -9.11 -2.61 6.55
N ILE A 262 -10.20 -2.96 7.24
CA ILE A 262 -11.55 -3.06 6.68
C ILE A 262 -12.14 -1.69 6.38
N ASP A 263 -12.01 -0.73 7.30
CA ASP A 263 -12.51 0.64 7.09
C ASP A 263 -11.89 1.31 5.86
N ASN A 264 -10.66 0.92 5.50
CA ASN A 264 -9.96 1.41 4.32
C ASN A 264 -10.23 0.57 3.06
N GLY A 265 -10.97 -0.55 3.14
CA GLY A 265 -11.29 -1.43 2.01
C GLY A 265 -10.12 -2.30 1.53
N LEU A 266 -9.19 -2.65 2.42
CA LEU A 266 -8.02 -3.47 2.08
C LEU A 266 -8.41 -4.89 1.63
N ASP A 267 -9.41 -5.48 2.28
CA ASP A 267 -9.98 -6.79 1.93
C ASP A 267 -10.48 -6.80 0.48
N ARG A 268 -11.22 -5.78 0.07
CA ARG A 268 -11.69 -5.60 -1.30
C ARG A 268 -10.52 -5.40 -2.26
N ALA A 269 -9.57 -4.54 -1.91
CA ALA A 269 -8.40 -4.26 -2.74
C ALA A 269 -7.58 -5.53 -3.05
N ILE A 270 -7.31 -6.36 -2.04
CA ILE A 270 -6.62 -7.64 -2.21
C ILE A 270 -7.50 -8.60 -3.00
N GLY A 271 -8.77 -8.72 -2.60
CA GLY A 271 -9.74 -9.64 -3.17
C GLY A 271 -9.95 -9.46 -4.67
N GLU A 272 -10.31 -8.26 -5.09
CA GLU A 272 -10.53 -7.90 -6.50
C GLU A 272 -9.26 -8.07 -7.34
N THR A 273 -8.10 -7.71 -6.79
CA THR A 273 -6.82 -7.89 -7.49
C THR A 273 -6.55 -9.37 -7.77
N VAL A 274 -6.69 -10.24 -6.77
CA VAL A 274 -6.47 -11.67 -6.92
C VAL A 274 -7.51 -12.29 -7.85
N TYR A 275 -8.78 -11.88 -7.71
CA TYR A 275 -9.87 -12.35 -8.56
C TYR A 275 -9.61 -12.02 -10.03
N ARG A 276 -9.30 -10.75 -10.37
CA ARG A 276 -8.97 -10.33 -11.73
C ARG A 276 -7.77 -11.09 -12.29
N ARG A 277 -6.73 -11.34 -11.49
CA ARG A 277 -5.56 -12.13 -11.93
C ARG A 277 -5.94 -13.58 -12.26
N LEU A 278 -6.83 -14.19 -11.50
CA LEU A 278 -7.31 -15.55 -11.80
C LEU A 278 -8.22 -15.59 -13.02
N ASP A 279 -9.04 -14.55 -13.22
CA ASP A 279 -10.04 -14.52 -14.29
C ASP A 279 -9.43 -14.12 -15.65
N GLU A 280 -8.58 -13.09 -15.66
CA GLU A 280 -8.13 -12.41 -16.89
C GLU A 280 -6.69 -12.77 -17.31
N ASP A 281 -5.78 -13.10 -16.38
CA ASP A 281 -4.36 -13.35 -16.69
C ASP A 281 -4.11 -14.80 -17.15
N ASN A 282 -4.37 -15.04 -18.44
CA ASN A 282 -4.17 -16.36 -19.04
C ASN A 282 -2.70 -16.82 -19.04
N LYS A 283 -1.73 -15.89 -19.05
CA LYS A 283 -0.30 -16.26 -19.01
C LYS A 283 0.08 -16.78 -17.62
N LEU A 284 -0.42 -16.13 -16.57
CA LEU A 284 -0.28 -16.62 -15.21
C LEU A 284 -0.95 -17.98 -15.05
N ALA A 285 -2.18 -18.15 -15.57
CA ALA A 285 -2.88 -19.43 -15.50
C ALA A 285 -2.14 -20.56 -16.23
N GLU A 286 -1.54 -20.29 -17.39
CA GLU A 286 -0.69 -21.25 -18.10
C GLU A 286 0.54 -21.64 -17.25
N ALA A 287 1.20 -20.66 -16.63
CA ALA A 287 2.34 -20.92 -15.75
C ALA A 287 1.98 -21.74 -14.51
N LEU A 288 0.79 -21.53 -13.93
CA LEU A 288 0.30 -22.24 -12.74
C LEU A 288 -0.26 -23.64 -13.03
N ASN A 289 -0.47 -24.00 -14.30
CA ASN A 289 -0.78 -25.37 -14.74
C ASN A 289 0.46 -26.20 -15.05
N LYS A 290 1.67 -25.61 -15.11
CA LYS A 290 2.90 -26.36 -15.33
C LYS A 290 3.21 -27.28 -14.13
N PRO A 291 4.05 -28.33 -14.31
CA PRO A 291 4.49 -29.15 -13.20
C PRO A 291 5.07 -28.32 -12.05
N MET A 292 4.82 -28.74 -10.82
CA MET A 292 5.17 -28.00 -9.59
C MET A 292 6.60 -27.42 -9.59
N GLY A 293 7.61 -28.21 -9.98
CA GLY A 293 9.00 -27.76 -10.02
C GLY A 293 9.44 -27.06 -8.72
N ALA A 294 10.13 -25.93 -8.84
CA ALA A 294 10.59 -25.11 -7.70
C ALA A 294 9.55 -24.08 -7.21
N TYR A 295 8.27 -24.25 -7.57
CA TYR A 295 7.25 -23.28 -7.20
C TYR A 295 7.07 -23.20 -5.69
N ARG A 296 7.03 -24.34 -4.99
CA ARG A 296 6.81 -24.39 -3.54
C ARG A 296 7.89 -23.67 -2.74
N GLU A 297 9.15 -23.77 -3.16
CA GLU A 297 10.30 -23.23 -2.45
C GLU A 297 10.57 -21.77 -2.83
N VAL A 298 10.40 -21.42 -4.11
CA VAL A 298 10.79 -20.11 -4.64
C VAL A 298 9.63 -19.40 -5.34
N GLY A 299 8.93 -20.09 -6.23
CA GLY A 299 7.90 -19.47 -7.10
C GLY A 299 6.74 -18.85 -6.34
N LYS A 300 6.31 -19.44 -5.21
CA LYS A 300 5.18 -18.95 -4.40
C LYS A 300 5.42 -17.54 -3.86
N PHE A 301 6.67 -17.16 -3.60
CA PHE A 301 7.06 -15.83 -3.13
C PHE A 301 7.15 -14.79 -4.25
N ARG A 302 6.76 -15.15 -5.47
CA ARG A 302 6.63 -14.27 -6.63
C ARG A 302 5.26 -14.40 -7.29
N CYS A 303 4.37 -15.21 -6.71
CA CYS A 303 3.05 -15.46 -7.24
C CYS A 303 2.05 -14.49 -6.59
N PRO A 304 1.33 -13.69 -7.39
CA PRO A 304 0.35 -12.73 -6.86
C PRO A 304 -0.80 -13.45 -6.15
N ILE A 305 -1.22 -14.63 -6.63
CA ILE A 305 -2.31 -15.41 -6.03
C ILE A 305 -1.90 -15.91 -4.63
N ASN A 306 -0.74 -16.57 -4.51
CA ASN A 306 -0.24 -17.03 -3.22
C ASN A 306 -0.01 -15.88 -2.24
N SER A 307 0.47 -14.73 -2.74
CA SER A 307 0.71 -13.55 -1.92
C SER A 307 -0.61 -12.95 -1.44
N GLY A 308 -1.62 -12.83 -2.30
CA GLY A 308 -2.97 -12.43 -1.92
C GLY A 308 -3.61 -13.33 -0.86
N ILE A 309 -3.48 -14.65 -1.02
CA ILE A 309 -3.91 -15.62 0.01
C ILE A 309 -3.19 -15.36 1.34
N THR A 310 -1.88 -15.10 1.29
CA THR A 310 -1.07 -14.83 2.50
C THR A 310 -1.44 -13.48 3.15
N LEU A 311 -1.84 -12.48 2.36
CA LEU A 311 -2.32 -11.20 2.90
C LEU A 311 -3.67 -11.38 3.62
N PHE A 312 -4.59 -12.15 3.04
CA PHE A 312 -5.81 -12.56 3.75
C PHE A 312 -5.49 -13.37 5.01
N GLU A 313 -4.56 -14.32 4.93
CA GLU A 313 -4.12 -15.12 6.08
C GLU A 313 -3.69 -14.24 7.26
N ILE A 314 -2.85 -13.23 7.00
CA ILE A 314 -2.43 -12.26 8.00
C ILE A 314 -3.64 -11.46 8.51
N MET A 315 -4.41 -10.84 7.60
CA MET A 315 -5.53 -9.95 7.95
C MET A 315 -6.57 -10.66 8.82
N VAL A 316 -6.95 -11.87 8.43
CA VAL A 316 -8.00 -12.64 9.11
C VAL A 316 -7.51 -13.14 10.45
N HIS A 317 -6.24 -13.57 10.56
CA HIS A 317 -5.66 -13.90 11.85
C HIS A 317 -5.64 -12.69 12.79
N GLU A 318 -5.21 -11.50 12.33
CA GLU A 318 -5.25 -10.30 13.15
C GLU A 318 -6.69 -9.92 13.56
N GLY A 319 -7.66 -10.05 12.65
CA GLY A 319 -9.08 -9.85 12.97
C GLY A 319 -9.61 -10.79 14.06
N ILE A 320 -9.24 -12.08 14.00
CA ILE A 320 -9.62 -13.08 15.03
C ILE A 320 -9.07 -12.68 16.40
N HIS A 321 -7.78 -12.35 16.48
CA HIS A 321 -7.13 -12.03 17.76
C HIS A 321 -7.57 -10.68 18.34
N GLN A 322 -7.97 -9.74 17.49
CA GLN A 322 -8.52 -8.44 17.91
C GLN A 322 -10.04 -8.48 18.15
N GLY A 323 -10.69 -9.65 17.99
CA GLY A 323 -12.12 -9.84 18.26
C GLY A 323 -13.05 -9.12 17.27
N LEU A 324 -12.60 -8.87 16.04
CA LEU A 324 -13.37 -8.14 15.04
C LEU A 324 -14.69 -8.86 14.71
N GLN A 325 -15.79 -8.10 14.63
CA GLN A 325 -17.14 -8.60 14.34
C GLN A 325 -17.54 -8.36 12.87
N ASP A 326 -16.56 -8.42 11.97
CA ASP A 326 -16.71 -8.31 10.52
C ASP A 326 -16.07 -9.54 9.89
N HIS A 327 -16.73 -10.16 8.91
CA HIS A 327 -16.25 -11.37 8.28
C HIS A 327 -15.17 -11.08 7.22
N MET A 328 -14.73 -9.83 7.02
CA MET A 328 -13.60 -9.43 6.15
C MET A 328 -13.70 -10.01 4.73
N TRP A 329 -14.94 -10.11 4.25
CA TRP A 329 -15.35 -10.77 3.00
C TRP A 329 -14.64 -12.11 2.70
N LEU A 330 -14.64 -13.07 3.66
CA LEU A 330 -14.05 -14.41 3.46
C LEU A 330 -14.55 -15.15 2.21
N HIS A 331 -15.73 -14.78 1.68
CA HIS A 331 -16.27 -15.33 0.43
C HIS A 331 -15.33 -15.17 -0.78
N TYR A 332 -14.36 -14.25 -0.77
CA TYR A 332 -13.31 -14.21 -1.82
C TYR A 332 -12.63 -15.57 -2.01
N PHE A 333 -12.43 -16.36 -0.94
CA PHE A 333 -11.79 -17.67 -1.06
C PHE A 333 -12.61 -18.66 -1.88
N ARG A 334 -13.95 -18.58 -1.83
CA ARG A 334 -14.82 -19.38 -2.70
C ARG A 334 -14.65 -18.99 -4.17
N HIS A 335 -14.53 -17.69 -4.42
CA HIS A 335 -14.34 -17.16 -5.77
C HIS A 335 -12.96 -17.54 -6.32
N PHE A 336 -11.92 -17.50 -5.48
CA PHE A 336 -10.58 -17.97 -5.86
C PHE A 336 -10.59 -19.46 -6.18
N ALA A 337 -11.20 -20.30 -5.33
CA ALA A 337 -11.29 -21.74 -5.58
C ALA A 337 -12.01 -22.04 -6.90
N SER A 338 -13.17 -21.40 -7.12
CA SER A 338 -13.94 -21.53 -8.36
C SER A 338 -13.12 -21.14 -9.59
N LYS A 339 -12.45 -19.99 -9.56
CA LYS A 339 -11.63 -19.52 -10.69
C LYS A 339 -10.38 -20.36 -10.93
N ILE A 340 -9.73 -20.84 -9.88
CA ILE A 340 -8.63 -21.80 -10.02
C ILE A 340 -9.14 -23.06 -10.74
N LEU A 341 -10.24 -23.66 -10.28
CA LEU A 341 -10.81 -24.87 -10.88
C LEU A 341 -11.29 -24.66 -12.32
N GLU A 342 -11.80 -23.47 -12.64
CA GLU A 342 -12.15 -23.06 -14.01
C GLU A 342 -10.92 -23.07 -14.93
N LYS A 343 -9.79 -22.50 -14.47
CA LYS A 343 -8.54 -22.38 -15.25
C LYS A 343 -7.66 -23.63 -15.21
N MET A 344 -7.90 -24.57 -14.30
CA MET A 344 -7.15 -25.82 -14.24
C MET A 344 -7.37 -26.67 -15.48
N THR A 345 -6.28 -27.31 -15.91
CA THR A 345 -6.28 -28.39 -16.90
C THR A 345 -6.27 -29.75 -16.19
N PRO A 346 -6.97 -30.78 -16.72
CA PRO A 346 -6.91 -32.12 -16.13
C PRO A 346 -5.47 -32.63 -16.08
N SER A 347 -5.07 -33.14 -14.92
CA SER A 347 -3.73 -33.72 -14.74
C SER A 347 -3.65 -35.09 -15.43
N PRO A 348 -2.51 -35.47 -16.02
CA PRO A 348 -2.27 -36.84 -16.45
C PRO A 348 -2.41 -37.82 -15.28
N ASP A 349 -2.87 -39.04 -15.54
CA ASP A 349 -3.08 -40.06 -14.51
C ASP A 349 -1.79 -40.42 -13.75
N GLU A 350 -0.63 -40.27 -14.40
CA GLU A 350 0.70 -40.53 -13.83
C GLU A 350 1.04 -39.59 -12.66
N ASP A 351 0.46 -38.39 -12.63
CA ASP A 351 0.70 -37.39 -11.59
C ASP A 351 -0.24 -37.54 -10.38
N ASN A 352 -1.20 -38.47 -10.42
CA ASN A 352 -2.21 -38.64 -9.36
C ASN A 352 -1.62 -38.97 -7.98
N PHE A 353 -0.39 -39.49 -7.92
CA PHE A 353 0.30 -39.82 -6.67
C PHE A 353 1.10 -38.65 -6.07
N GLN A 354 1.32 -37.58 -6.82
CA GLN A 354 1.99 -36.39 -6.29
C GLN A 354 1.07 -35.67 -5.31
N GLU A 355 1.63 -35.14 -4.22
CA GLU A 355 0.86 -34.35 -3.24
C GLU A 355 0.22 -33.12 -3.91
N TRP A 356 1.00 -32.43 -4.75
CA TRP A 356 0.53 -31.30 -5.56
C TRP A 356 1.15 -31.36 -6.97
N PRO A 357 0.43 -31.86 -7.98
CA PRO A 357 0.92 -31.95 -9.35
C PRO A 357 1.36 -30.62 -9.95
N THR A 358 0.59 -29.55 -9.69
CA THR A 358 0.80 -28.22 -10.25
C THR A 358 0.69 -27.14 -9.18
N PRO A 359 1.20 -25.92 -9.43
CA PRO A 359 0.97 -24.77 -8.57
C PRO A 359 -0.51 -24.51 -8.25
N PHE A 360 -1.44 -24.76 -9.18
CA PHE A 360 -2.87 -24.63 -8.89
C PHE A 360 -3.36 -25.65 -7.84
N HIS A 361 -2.87 -26.89 -7.85
CA HIS A 361 -3.17 -27.85 -6.78
C HIS A 361 -2.66 -27.34 -5.42
N TYR A 362 -1.44 -26.79 -5.39
CA TYR A 362 -0.90 -26.19 -4.17
C TYR A 362 -1.71 -24.98 -3.69
N LEU A 363 -2.19 -24.13 -4.60
CA LEU A 363 -3.03 -22.99 -4.25
C LEU A 363 -4.39 -23.43 -3.70
N LEU A 364 -5.04 -24.45 -4.27
CA LEU A 364 -6.27 -25.03 -3.70
C LEU A 364 -6.03 -25.61 -2.31
N TYR A 365 -4.92 -26.34 -2.13
CA TYR A 365 -4.48 -26.80 -0.82
C TYR A 365 -4.31 -25.63 0.15
N ARG A 366 -3.66 -24.53 -0.26
CA ARG A 366 -3.47 -23.35 0.57
C ARG A 366 -4.80 -22.71 0.97
N LEU A 367 -5.77 -22.58 0.06
CA LEU A 367 -7.11 -22.07 0.39
C LEU A 367 -7.76 -22.93 1.48
N VAL A 368 -7.80 -24.25 1.29
CA VAL A 368 -8.39 -25.19 2.28
C VAL A 368 -7.64 -25.13 3.61
N SER A 369 -6.30 -25.19 3.59
CA SER A 369 -5.48 -25.20 4.80
C SER A 369 -5.61 -23.91 5.60
N VAL A 370 -5.53 -22.74 4.95
CA VAL A 370 -5.63 -21.44 5.61
C VAL A 370 -7.01 -21.23 6.20
N THR A 371 -8.08 -21.53 5.46
CA THR A 371 -9.44 -21.40 5.99
C THR A 371 -9.71 -22.40 7.13
N THR A 372 -9.15 -23.61 7.05
CA THR A 372 -9.19 -24.59 8.14
C THR A 372 -8.48 -24.08 9.40
N ASP A 373 -7.36 -23.38 9.24
CA ASP A 373 -6.64 -22.77 10.35
C ASP A 373 -7.42 -21.61 10.99
N TRP A 374 -8.10 -20.78 10.20
CA TRP A 374 -8.99 -19.74 10.72
C TRP A 374 -10.15 -20.30 11.55
N CYS A 375 -10.71 -21.46 11.17
CA CYS A 375 -11.77 -22.11 11.92
C CYS A 375 -11.35 -22.40 13.37
N LYS A 376 -10.11 -22.86 13.60
CA LYS A 376 -9.63 -23.23 14.95
C LYS A 376 -8.83 -22.14 15.66
N GLN A 377 -8.44 -21.07 14.98
CA GLN A 377 -7.52 -20.07 15.52
C GLN A 377 -8.06 -19.38 16.79
N CYS A 378 -9.39 -19.34 16.97
CA CYS A 378 -10.01 -18.77 18.15
C CYS A 378 -9.57 -19.43 19.48
N GLU A 379 -9.06 -20.67 19.44
CA GLU A 379 -8.44 -21.37 20.58
C GLU A 379 -7.24 -20.60 21.17
N HIS A 380 -6.58 -19.79 20.36
CA HIS A 380 -5.36 -19.08 20.74
C HIS A 380 -5.56 -17.59 21.03
N ILE A 381 -6.81 -17.11 21.09
CA ILE A 381 -7.11 -15.71 21.37
C ILE A 381 -6.66 -15.34 22.79
N VAL A 382 -5.97 -14.21 22.91
CA VAL A 382 -5.59 -13.61 24.20
C VAL A 382 -6.49 -12.41 24.47
N ASP A 383 -7.29 -12.46 25.55
CA ASP A 383 -8.30 -11.44 25.86
C ASP A 383 -7.75 -10.01 25.98
N ALA A 384 -6.46 -9.85 26.30
CA ALA A 384 -5.80 -8.55 26.40
C ALA A 384 -5.54 -7.88 25.02
N GLU A 385 -5.59 -8.64 23.93
CA GLU A 385 -5.44 -8.12 22.57
C GLU A 385 -6.77 -7.62 21.98
N ILE A 386 -7.90 -7.97 22.60
CA ILE A 386 -9.23 -7.51 22.19
C ILE A 386 -9.47 -6.11 22.78
N PRO A 387 -9.83 -5.11 21.96
CA PRO A 387 -10.19 -3.79 22.46
C PRO A 387 -11.35 -3.86 23.48
N ASP A 388 -11.25 -3.09 24.57
CA ASP A 388 -12.26 -3.08 25.64
C ASP A 388 -13.66 -2.75 25.15
N ALA A 389 -13.77 -1.84 24.18
CA ALA A 389 -15.03 -1.46 23.56
C ALA A 389 -15.71 -2.65 22.87
N THR A 390 -14.93 -3.48 22.16
CA THR A 390 -15.42 -4.69 21.49
C THR A 390 -15.81 -5.76 22.50
N ARG A 391 -14.96 -6.03 23.48
CA ARG A 391 -15.18 -7.07 24.50
C ARG A 391 -16.41 -6.79 25.39
N SER A 392 -16.77 -5.52 25.56
CA SER A 392 -17.91 -5.08 26.37
C SER A 392 -19.23 -5.01 25.57
N ASP A 393 -19.22 -5.22 24.25
CA ASP A 393 -20.44 -5.21 23.43
C ASP A 393 -21.28 -6.47 23.73
N ALA A 394 -22.58 -6.30 23.93
CA ALA A 394 -23.49 -7.41 24.23
C ALA A 394 -23.63 -8.43 23.08
N ARG A 395 -23.31 -8.02 21.85
CA ARG A 395 -23.33 -8.87 20.65
C ARG A 395 -21.96 -9.45 20.32
N PHE A 396 -20.94 -9.23 21.16
CA PHE A 396 -19.61 -9.76 20.94
C PHE A 396 -19.62 -11.28 20.89
N ASP A 397 -19.22 -11.82 19.74
CA ASP A 397 -19.01 -13.24 19.54
C ASP A 397 -17.52 -13.51 19.29
N ARG A 398 -16.89 -14.17 20.26
CA ARG A 398 -15.46 -14.55 20.21
C ARG A 398 -15.14 -15.43 19.00
N HIS A 399 -16.11 -16.22 18.53
CA HIS A 399 -15.93 -17.19 17.45
C HIS A 399 -16.49 -16.70 16.12
N PHE A 400 -16.89 -15.42 16.03
CA PHE A 400 -17.57 -14.86 14.85
C PHE A 400 -16.84 -15.17 13.53
N ILE A 401 -15.58 -14.73 13.41
CA ILE A 401 -14.78 -14.95 12.20
C ILE A 401 -14.48 -16.44 11.99
N SER A 402 -14.25 -17.20 13.07
CA SER A 402 -14.00 -18.64 12.97
C SER A 402 -15.22 -19.39 12.44
N LYS A 403 -16.45 -19.00 12.80
CA LYS A 403 -17.70 -19.53 12.22
C LYS A 403 -17.88 -19.10 10.76
N ALA A 404 -17.64 -17.83 10.44
CA ALA A 404 -17.64 -17.36 9.04
C ALA A 404 -16.61 -18.12 8.17
N ALA A 405 -15.45 -18.48 8.73
CA ALA A 405 -14.46 -19.28 8.03
C ALA A 405 -14.98 -20.69 7.71
N THR A 406 -15.83 -21.27 8.56
CA THR A 406 -16.46 -22.56 8.25
C THR A 406 -17.41 -22.49 7.06
N GLU A 407 -18.10 -21.36 6.87
CA GLU A 407 -18.96 -21.12 5.69
C GLU A 407 -18.11 -21.08 4.42
N ALA A 408 -17.05 -20.27 4.42
CA ALA A 408 -16.12 -20.19 3.31
C ALA A 408 -15.49 -21.55 2.99
N LEU A 409 -15.12 -22.34 4.01
CA LEU A 409 -14.55 -23.68 3.84
C LEU A 409 -15.56 -24.65 3.22
N GLY A 410 -16.82 -24.63 3.66
CA GLY A 410 -17.90 -25.40 3.06
C GLY A 410 -18.07 -25.09 1.58
N ASP A 411 -18.05 -23.80 1.22
CA ASP A 411 -18.18 -23.36 -0.18
C ASP A 411 -17.00 -23.81 -1.05
N ILE A 412 -15.77 -23.69 -0.54
CA ILE A 412 -14.57 -24.19 -1.24
C ILE A 412 -14.70 -25.69 -1.49
N LEU A 413 -15.11 -26.46 -0.47
CA LEU A 413 -15.27 -27.91 -0.60
C LEU A 413 -16.38 -28.29 -1.58
N GLU A 414 -17.49 -27.54 -1.66
CA GLU A 414 -18.52 -27.80 -2.65
C GLU A 414 -17.96 -27.72 -4.08
N TYR A 415 -17.20 -26.67 -4.39
CA TYR A 415 -16.55 -26.54 -5.70
C TYR A 415 -15.54 -27.67 -5.94
N VAL A 416 -14.70 -27.99 -4.96
CA VAL A 416 -13.66 -29.03 -5.08
C VAL A 416 -14.28 -30.41 -5.29
N VAL A 417 -15.21 -30.82 -4.44
CA VAL A 417 -15.84 -32.15 -4.50
C VAL A 417 -16.62 -32.33 -5.81
N SER A 418 -17.30 -31.28 -6.26
CA SER A 418 -18.12 -31.31 -7.47
C SER A 418 -17.31 -31.28 -8.76
N ASN A 419 -16.05 -30.82 -8.73
CA ASN A 419 -15.23 -30.64 -9.92
C ASN A 419 -14.72 -31.96 -10.53
N GLU A 420 -14.76 -32.08 -11.85
CA GLU A 420 -14.34 -33.32 -12.56
C GLU A 420 -12.90 -33.28 -13.09
N LYS A 421 -12.21 -32.13 -13.02
CA LYS A 421 -10.84 -31.98 -13.54
C LYS A 421 -9.75 -32.39 -12.56
N ILE A 422 -10.09 -32.51 -11.28
CA ILE A 422 -9.17 -32.93 -10.22
C ILE A 422 -9.49 -34.36 -9.77
N SER A 423 -8.45 -35.11 -9.41
CA SER A 423 -8.58 -36.51 -9.04
C SER A 423 -9.28 -36.71 -7.71
N ASP A 424 -9.97 -37.85 -7.56
CA ASP A 424 -10.59 -38.25 -6.28
C ASP A 424 -9.54 -38.36 -5.16
N HIS A 425 -8.30 -38.75 -5.48
CA HIS A 425 -7.18 -38.75 -4.53
C HIS A 425 -6.90 -37.36 -3.96
N PHE A 426 -6.84 -36.33 -4.82
CA PHE A 426 -6.60 -34.96 -4.37
C PHE A 426 -7.79 -34.38 -3.61
N LYS A 427 -9.04 -34.66 -4.05
CA LYS A 427 -10.25 -34.26 -3.31
C LYS A 427 -10.28 -34.86 -1.91
N LYS A 428 -9.96 -36.16 -1.78
CA LYS A 428 -9.84 -36.85 -0.51
C LYS A 428 -8.76 -36.21 0.36
N TYR A 429 -7.58 -35.92 -0.20
CA TYR A 429 -6.50 -35.25 0.54
C TYR A 429 -6.96 -33.93 1.16
N LEU A 430 -7.70 -33.10 0.41
CA LEU A 430 -8.27 -31.85 0.92
C LEU A 430 -9.33 -32.08 2.00
N LEU A 431 -10.22 -33.07 1.82
CA LEU A 431 -11.20 -33.45 2.85
C LEU A 431 -10.53 -33.94 4.13
N ASP A 432 -9.48 -34.76 4.02
CA ASP A 432 -8.74 -35.30 5.17
C ASP A 432 -8.09 -34.19 6.01
N ILE A 433 -7.67 -33.08 5.40
CA ILE A 433 -7.17 -31.89 6.14
C ILE A 433 -8.28 -31.32 7.03
N VAL A 434 -9.48 -31.15 6.47
CA VAL A 434 -10.63 -30.59 7.17
C VAL A 434 -11.08 -31.52 8.30
N LEU A 435 -11.21 -32.82 8.03
CA LEU A 435 -11.59 -33.82 9.04
C LEU A 435 -10.59 -33.89 10.19
N ARG A 436 -9.27 -33.84 9.90
CA ARG A 436 -8.24 -33.81 10.95
C ARG A 436 -8.35 -32.58 11.82
N SER A 437 -8.67 -31.43 11.24
CA SER A 437 -8.88 -30.19 12.00
C SER A 437 -10.14 -30.27 12.85
N TYR A 438 -11.26 -30.73 12.27
CA TYR A 438 -12.51 -30.98 12.97
C TYR A 438 -12.30 -31.90 14.18
N THR A 439 -11.63 -33.04 14.00
CA THR A 439 -11.36 -33.99 15.09
C THR A 439 -10.55 -33.35 16.22
N ARG A 440 -9.57 -32.49 15.90
CA ARG A 440 -8.79 -31.77 16.92
C ARG A 440 -9.66 -30.77 17.67
N ALA A 441 -10.44 -29.98 16.94
CA ALA A 441 -11.32 -28.96 17.53
C ALA A 441 -12.47 -29.56 18.36
N LYS A 442 -13.03 -30.71 17.94
CA LYS A 442 -14.11 -31.42 18.64
C LYS A 442 -13.75 -31.78 20.09
N ASN A 443 -12.47 -32.02 20.36
CA ASN A 443 -12.00 -32.38 21.70
C ASN A 443 -11.90 -31.17 22.65
N ASN A 444 -12.08 -29.95 22.15
CA ASN A 444 -12.12 -28.73 22.93
C ASN A 444 -13.57 -28.24 23.06
N THR A 445 -14.11 -28.25 24.28
CA THR A 445 -15.51 -27.86 24.56
C THR A 445 -15.82 -26.42 24.17
N ASP A 446 -14.81 -25.54 24.21
CA ASP A 446 -14.96 -24.14 23.87
C ASP A 446 -15.19 -23.96 22.36
N LEU A 447 -14.84 -24.93 21.53
CA LEU A 447 -15.01 -24.90 20.08
C LEU A 447 -16.26 -25.66 19.60
N SER A 448 -17.18 -25.98 20.50
CA SER A 448 -18.39 -26.77 20.18
C SER A 448 -19.31 -26.08 19.16
N ASP A 449 -19.46 -24.75 19.24
CA ASP A 449 -20.26 -23.98 18.29
C ASP A 449 -19.58 -23.90 16.91
N VAL A 450 -18.25 -23.70 16.88
CA VAL A 450 -17.45 -23.71 15.65
C VAL A 450 -17.51 -25.07 14.95
N THR A 451 -17.34 -26.16 15.69
CA THR A 451 -17.37 -27.51 15.13
C THR A 451 -18.75 -27.89 14.61
N SER A 452 -19.82 -27.46 15.31
CA SER A 452 -21.21 -27.61 14.83
C SER A 452 -21.46 -26.79 13.55
N SER A 453 -20.97 -25.55 13.52
CA SER A 453 -21.03 -24.68 12.34
C SER A 453 -20.28 -25.29 11.15
N LEU A 454 -19.13 -25.90 11.40
CA LEU A 454 -18.33 -26.59 10.37
C LEU A 454 -19.08 -27.76 9.73
N ILE A 455 -19.68 -28.65 10.52
CA ILE A 455 -20.49 -29.76 9.99
C ILE A 455 -21.66 -29.19 9.17
N THR A 456 -22.38 -28.21 9.74
CA THR A 456 -23.56 -27.60 9.12
C THR A 456 -23.21 -26.99 7.76
N ASN A 457 -22.14 -26.20 7.67
CA ASN A 457 -21.79 -25.48 6.45
C ASN A 457 -21.21 -26.39 5.36
N ILE A 458 -20.50 -27.46 5.74
CA ILE A 458 -19.98 -28.44 4.78
C ILE A 458 -21.11 -29.32 4.23
N ILE A 459 -22.02 -29.77 5.09
CA ILE A 459 -23.05 -30.76 4.71
C ILE A 459 -24.31 -30.07 4.17
N HIS A 460 -24.86 -29.09 4.88
CA HIS A 460 -26.13 -28.46 4.51
C HIS A 460 -25.92 -27.20 3.67
N GLY A 461 -24.80 -26.48 3.85
CA GLY A 461 -24.57 -25.17 3.24
C GLY A 461 -25.09 -24.03 4.13
N SER A 462 -24.62 -22.81 3.88
CA SER A 462 -25.02 -21.61 4.62
C SER A 462 -26.26 -20.95 4.01
N ASP A 463 -26.12 -20.41 2.79
CA ASP A 463 -27.17 -19.65 2.09
C ASP A 463 -28.08 -20.54 1.24
N LEU A 464 -27.48 -21.54 0.58
CA LEU A 464 -28.15 -22.43 -0.35
C LEU A 464 -27.90 -23.88 0.05
N PRO A 465 -28.94 -24.74 -0.03
CA PRO A 465 -28.79 -26.15 0.26
C PRO A 465 -27.85 -26.82 -0.75
N ARG A 466 -26.93 -27.65 -0.25
CA ARG A 466 -26.02 -28.42 -1.12
C ARG A 466 -26.80 -29.45 -1.96
N SER A 467 -26.31 -29.71 -3.18
CA SER A 467 -26.96 -30.65 -4.09
C SER A 467 -26.81 -32.12 -3.66
N SER A 468 -27.78 -32.96 -4.05
CA SER A 468 -27.72 -34.41 -3.79
C SER A 468 -26.50 -35.09 -4.42
N GLN A 469 -26.07 -34.62 -5.59
CA GLN A 469 -24.86 -35.11 -6.25
C GLN A 469 -23.60 -34.80 -5.42
N TYR A 470 -23.54 -33.63 -4.81
CA TYR A 470 -22.46 -33.27 -3.90
C TYR A 470 -22.42 -34.21 -2.69
N HIS A 471 -23.56 -34.48 -2.04
CA HIS A 471 -23.60 -35.39 -0.88
C HIS A 471 -23.12 -36.80 -1.23
N ILE A 472 -23.53 -37.34 -2.38
CA ILE A 472 -23.10 -38.67 -2.85
C ILE A 472 -21.58 -38.69 -3.07
N LYS A 473 -21.03 -37.66 -3.71
CA LYS A 473 -19.58 -37.54 -3.93
C LYS A 473 -18.82 -37.36 -2.61
N LEU A 474 -19.33 -36.53 -1.70
CA LEU A 474 -18.75 -36.30 -0.39
C LEU A 474 -18.73 -37.59 0.44
N GLN A 475 -19.82 -38.37 0.42
CA GLN A 475 -19.89 -39.66 1.09
C GLN A 475 -18.86 -40.64 0.55
N LYS A 476 -18.75 -40.77 -0.78
CA LYS A 476 -17.74 -41.63 -1.42
C LYS A 476 -16.32 -41.24 -0.97
N LEU A 477 -16.01 -39.94 -0.93
CA LEU A 477 -14.71 -39.45 -0.46
C LEU A 477 -14.49 -39.74 1.02
N PHE A 478 -15.50 -39.49 1.86
CA PHE A 478 -15.45 -39.76 3.29
C PHE A 478 -15.19 -41.25 3.56
N GLU A 479 -15.85 -42.17 2.85
CA GLU A 479 -15.65 -43.62 2.99
C GLU A 479 -14.24 -44.08 2.60
N GLN A 480 -13.58 -43.36 1.70
CA GLN A 480 -12.19 -43.60 1.29
C GLN A 480 -11.15 -43.04 2.28
N SER A 481 -11.56 -42.17 3.21
CA SER A 481 -10.69 -41.65 4.27
C SER A 481 -10.23 -42.76 5.22
N ASP A 482 -9.07 -42.52 5.85
CA ASP A 482 -8.51 -43.47 6.80
C ASP A 482 -9.52 -43.86 7.89
N HIS A 483 -9.58 -45.15 8.23
CA HIS A 483 -10.55 -45.70 9.16
C HIS A 483 -10.48 -45.07 10.57
N ILE A 484 -9.29 -44.69 11.05
CA ILE A 484 -9.13 -44.02 12.35
C ILE A 484 -9.69 -42.60 12.25
N LEU A 485 -9.43 -41.90 11.15
CA LEU A 485 -9.98 -40.57 10.92
C LEU A 485 -11.52 -40.59 10.85
N ARG A 486 -12.10 -41.57 10.16
CA ARG A 486 -13.56 -41.76 10.09
C ARG A 486 -14.16 -42.03 11.47
N LEU A 487 -13.55 -42.91 12.26
CA LEU A 487 -13.99 -43.21 13.63
C LEU A 487 -13.98 -41.94 14.50
N ASN A 488 -12.91 -41.15 14.43
CA ASN A 488 -12.81 -39.93 15.21
C ASN A 488 -13.76 -38.82 14.73
N ALA A 489 -14.15 -38.86 13.46
CA ALA A 489 -15.10 -37.96 12.83
C ALA A 489 -16.53 -38.54 12.74
N GLU A 490 -16.90 -39.49 13.61
CA GLU A 490 -18.22 -40.13 13.62
C GLU A 490 -19.41 -39.17 13.49
N PRO A 491 -19.51 -38.05 14.25
CA PRO A 491 -20.65 -37.13 14.12
C PRO A 491 -20.75 -36.46 12.74
N PHE A 492 -19.62 -36.25 12.06
CA PHE A 492 -19.63 -35.77 10.68
C PHE A 492 -20.23 -36.82 9.74
N GLY A 493 -19.87 -38.09 9.94
CA GLY A 493 -20.43 -39.21 9.18
C GLY A 493 -21.92 -39.40 9.41
N GLU A 494 -22.38 -39.33 10.66
CA GLU A 494 -23.80 -39.41 11.02
C GLU A 494 -24.62 -38.29 10.35
N ALA A 495 -24.17 -37.04 10.48
CA ALA A 495 -24.83 -35.90 9.84
C ALA A 495 -24.90 -36.03 8.32
N LEU A 496 -23.88 -36.62 7.68
CA LEU A 496 -23.85 -36.84 6.24
C LEU A 496 -24.85 -37.93 5.80
N ILE A 497 -24.95 -39.01 6.57
CA ILE A 497 -25.93 -40.09 6.34
C ILE A 497 -27.35 -39.55 6.51
N ASP A 498 -27.59 -38.73 7.55
CA ASP A 498 -28.88 -38.11 7.82
C ASP A 498 -29.30 -37.20 6.66
N ALA A 499 -28.39 -36.35 6.17
CA ALA A 499 -28.65 -35.49 5.01
C ALA A 499 -29.02 -36.31 3.76
N LEU A 500 -28.32 -37.41 3.50
CA LEU A 500 -28.62 -38.32 2.38
C LEU A 500 -29.95 -39.06 2.52
N SER A 501 -30.36 -39.36 3.75
CA SER A 501 -31.64 -40.02 4.03
C SER A 501 -32.84 -39.10 3.75
N GLN A 502 -32.67 -37.79 3.97
CA GLN A 502 -33.69 -36.78 3.71
C GLN A 502 -33.92 -36.55 2.22
N ILE A 503 -32.93 -36.81 1.38
CA ILE A 503 -33.03 -36.70 -0.10
C ILE A 503 -33.82 -37.86 -0.72
N LYS A 504 -33.86 -39.01 -0.05
CA LYS A 504 -34.57 -40.22 -0.54
C LYS A 504 -36.06 -40.23 -0.20
N LYS A 505 -36.54 -39.27 0.61
CA LYS A 505 -37.96 -39.03 0.90
C LYS A 505 -38.48 -37.93 0.00
#